data_AF-A0A496PD89-F1
#
_entry.id   AF-A0A496PD89-F1
#
_cell.length_a   1.000
_cell.length_b   1.000
_cell.length_c   1.000
_cell.angle_alpha   90.00
_cell.angle_beta   90.00
_cell.angle_gamma   90.00
#
_symmetry.space_group_name_H-M   'P 1'
#
loop_
_entity.id
_entity.type
_entity.pdbx_description
1 polymer ?
#
loop_
_entity_poly.entity_id
_entity_poly.type
_entity_poly.pdbx_seq_one_letter_code
_entity_poly.pdbx_strand_id
1 'polypeptide(L)'
;MNKKLLLPVGVVVLIIGIAILLLNPDPGAANLEIARNATNAQAAAKAISENNQSYTLWYSIGMFCSGLGIALSVGGFIVGFIKKD
;
A
#
# COMPACT_ATOMS: atom_id res chain seq x y z
N MET A 1 -6.63 14.09 19.57
CA MET A 1 -6.25 12.66 19.57
C MET A 1 -5.52 12.35 20.88
N ASN A 2 -5.89 11.29 21.58
CA ASN A 2 -5.22 10.92 22.84
C ASN A 2 -3.77 10.52 22.52
N LYS A 3 -2.77 11.20 23.10
CA LYS A 3 -1.33 10.98 22.81
C LYS A 3 -0.91 9.53 23.03
N LYS A 4 -1.59 8.82 23.94
CA LYS A 4 -1.38 7.39 24.23
C LYS A 4 -1.80 6.45 23.08
N LEU A 5 -2.67 6.91 22.18
CA LEU A 5 -3.17 6.12 21.04
C LEU A 5 -2.34 6.31 19.76
N LEU A 6 -1.46 7.30 19.71
CA LEU A 6 -0.65 7.61 18.52
C LEU A 6 0.22 6.44 18.06
N LEU A 7 0.94 5.82 19.01
CA LEU A 7 1.80 4.67 18.73
C LEU A 7 0.99 3.42 18.33
N PRO A 8 -0.04 2.97 19.09
CA PRO A 8 -0.90 1.87 18.68
C PRO A 8 -1.53 2.06 17.28
N VAL A 9 -2.06 3.24 17.01
CA VAL A 9 -2.67 3.56 15.70
C VAL A 9 -1.61 3.52 14.61
N GLY A 10 -0.42 4.09 14.84
CA GLY A 10 0.68 4.05 13.88
C GLY A 10 1.09 2.63 13.52
N VAL A 11 1.21 1.75 14.51
CA VAL A 11 1.58 0.33 14.30
C VAL A 11 0.50 -0.41 13.50
N VAL A 12 -0.78 -0.22 13.83
CA VAL A 12 -1.88 -0.86 13.09
C VAL A 12 -1.91 -0.39 11.64
N VAL A 13 -1.82 0.92 11.40
CA VAL A 13 -1.81 1.49 10.05
C VAL A 13 -0.59 1.03 9.25
N LEU A 14 0.57 0.89 9.91
CA LEU A 14 1.79 0.36 9.29
C LEU A 14 1.61 -1.09 8.85
N ILE A 15 1.06 -1.95 9.71
CA ILE A 15 0.81 -3.36 9.38
C ILE A 15 -0.13 -3.45 8.18
N ILE A 16 -1.20 -2.65 8.16
CA ILE A 16 -2.14 -2.60 7.02
C ILE A 16 -1.41 -2.18 5.74
N GLY A 17 -0.60 -1.12 5.77
CA GLY A 17 0.15 -0.66 4.61
C GLY A 17 1.10 -1.73 4.07
N ILE A 18 1.87 -2.37 4.95
CA ILE A 18 2.78 -3.46 4.57
C ILE A 18 2.01 -4.65 3.99
N ALA A 19 0.90 -5.04 4.61
CA ALA A 19 0.07 -6.14 4.11
C ALA A 19 -0.45 -5.85 2.69
N ILE A 20 -0.93 -4.63 2.43
CA ILE A 20 -1.37 -4.23 1.09
C ILE A 20 -0.21 -4.36 0.09
N LEU A 21 0.99 -3.87 0.44
CA LEU A 21 2.16 -3.92 -0.45
C LEU A 21 2.62 -5.35 -0.74
N LEU A 22 2.59 -6.24 0.25
CA LEU A 22 3.02 -7.63 0.11
C LEU A 22 2.00 -8.51 -0.61
N LEU A 23 0.71 -8.19 -0.49
CA LEU A 23 -0.38 -8.94 -1.10
C LEU A 23 -0.80 -8.39 -2.47
N ASN A 24 -0.31 -7.21 -2.86
CA ASN A 24 -0.57 -6.65 -4.19
C ASN A 24 0.12 -7.52 -5.25
N PRO A 25 -0.63 -8.17 -6.16
CA PRO A 25 -0.08 -9.12 -7.12
C PRO A 25 0.92 -8.48 -8.08
N ASP A 26 1.89 -9.26 -8.55
CA ASP A 26 2.85 -8.80 -9.56
C ASP A 26 2.14 -8.44 -10.88
N PRO A 27 2.18 -7.16 -11.31
CA PRO A 27 1.50 -6.74 -12.52
C PRO A 27 2.17 -7.32 -13.77
N GLY A 28 3.46 -7.67 -13.72
CA GLY A 28 4.19 -8.26 -14.84
C GLY A 28 3.65 -9.64 -15.22
N ALA A 29 3.50 -10.52 -14.24
CA ALA A 29 2.93 -11.85 -14.43
C ALA A 29 1.49 -11.79 -14.99
N ALA A 30 0.63 -10.95 -14.40
CA ALA A 30 -0.75 -10.78 -14.86
C ALA A 30 -0.83 -10.20 -16.29
N ASN A 31 0.00 -9.20 -16.62
CA ASN A 31 0.03 -8.62 -17.95
C ASN A 31 0.53 -9.61 -19.02
N LEU A 32 1.48 -10.49 -18.66
CA LEU A 32 1.95 -11.54 -19.57
C LEU A 32 0.83 -12.55 -19.88
N GLU A 33 0.03 -12.91 -18.87
CA GLU A 33 -1.13 -13.79 -19.06
C GLU A 33 -2.21 -13.12 -19.92
N ILE A 34 -2.51 -11.85 -19.69
CA ILE A 34 -3.44 -11.06 -20.52
C ILE A 34 -2.98 -11.04 -21.97
N ALA A 35 -1.69 -10.76 -22.22
CA ALA A 35 -1.14 -10.71 -23.57
C ALA A 35 -1.21 -12.06 -24.29
N ARG A 36 -1.02 -13.18 -23.57
CA ARG A 36 -1.11 -14.54 -24.12
C ARG A 36 -2.52 -14.95 -24.50
N ASN A 37 -3.53 -14.45 -23.78
CA ASN A 37 -4.92 -14.87 -23.95
C ASN A 37 -5.77 -13.89 -24.79
N ALA A 38 -5.22 -12.72 -25.14
CA ALA A 38 -5.96 -11.71 -25.89
C ALA A 38 -6.15 -12.09 -27.36
N THR A 39 -7.34 -11.80 -27.89
CA THR A 39 -7.68 -12.05 -29.30
C THR A 39 -7.05 -11.05 -30.27
N ASN A 40 -6.63 -9.88 -29.79
CA ASN A 40 -5.91 -8.87 -30.56
C ASN A 40 -5.14 -7.89 -29.64
N ALA A 41 -4.25 -7.10 -30.25
CA ALA A 41 -3.37 -6.17 -29.54
C ALA A 41 -4.13 -5.05 -28.81
N GLN A 42 -5.25 -4.57 -29.35
CA GLN A 42 -6.02 -3.49 -28.73
C GLN A 42 -6.74 -3.97 -27.47
N ALA A 43 -7.31 -5.18 -27.50
CA ALA A 43 -7.92 -5.82 -26.34
C ALA A 43 -6.87 -6.08 -25.24
N ALA A 44 -5.69 -6.56 -25.62
CA ALA A 44 -4.57 -6.75 -24.69
C ALA A 44 -4.17 -5.43 -24.03
N ALA A 45 -3.94 -4.37 -24.82
CA ALA A 45 -3.52 -3.07 -24.32
C ALA A 45 -4.52 -2.47 -23.33
N LYS A 46 -5.82 -2.59 -23.63
CA LYS A 46 -6.88 -2.11 -22.72
C LYS A 46 -6.86 -2.85 -21.39
N ALA A 47 -6.84 -4.19 -21.43
CA ALA A 47 -6.84 -5.01 -20.21
C ALA A 47 -5.55 -4.83 -19.37
N ILE A 48 -4.39 -4.69 -20.01
CA ILE A 48 -3.12 -4.38 -19.35
C ILE A 48 -3.18 -3.00 -18.67
N SER A 49 -3.74 -1.99 -19.34
CA SER A 49 -3.89 -0.65 -18.76
C SER A 49 -4.79 -0.68 -17.52
N GLU A 50 -5.91 -1.40 -17.58
CA GLU A 50 -6.83 -1.55 -16.44
C GLU A 50 -6.15 -2.28 -15.27
N ASN A 51 -5.39 -3.35 -15.56
CA ASN A 51 -4.62 -4.07 -14.55
C ASN A 51 -3.56 -3.17 -13.89
N ASN A 52 -2.80 -2.41 -14.69
CA ASN A 52 -1.78 -1.49 -14.19
C ASN A 52 -2.39 -0.35 -13.36
N GLN A 53 -3.55 0.16 -13.75
CA GLN A 53 -4.25 1.19 -12.99
C GLN A 53 -4.69 0.66 -11.61
N SER A 54 -5.27 -0.54 -11.57
CA SER A 54 -5.65 -1.21 -10.31
C SER A 54 -4.43 -1.45 -9.41
N TYR A 55 -3.35 -2.02 -9.98
CA TYR A 55 -2.10 -2.24 -9.25
C TYR A 55 -1.54 -0.93 -8.67
N THR A 56 -1.52 0.13 -9.47
CA THR A 56 -0.98 1.44 -9.07
C THR A 56 -1.80 2.05 -7.95
N LEU A 57 -3.13 1.91 -7.98
CA LEU A 57 -4.01 2.38 -6.90
C LEU A 57 -3.68 1.66 -5.59
N TRP A 58 -3.67 0.33 -5.60
CA TRP A 58 -3.37 -0.45 -4.39
C TRP A 58 -1.96 -0.23 -3.87
N TYR A 59 -0.98 -0.14 -4.77
CA TYR A 59 0.39 0.20 -4.40
C TYR A 59 0.46 1.58 -3.75
N SER A 60 -0.23 2.59 -4.31
CA SER A 60 -0.25 3.95 -3.76
C SER A 60 -0.91 3.99 -2.37
N ILE A 61 -2.00 3.26 -2.16
CA ILE A 61 -2.66 3.11 -0.86
C ILE A 61 -1.72 2.44 0.14
N GLY A 62 -1.07 1.34 -0.26
CA GLY A 62 -0.10 0.64 0.57
C GLY A 62 1.05 1.55 1.00
N MET A 63 1.64 2.29 0.06
CA MET A 63 2.72 3.25 0.33
C MET A 63 2.26 4.39 1.25
N PHE A 64 1.07 4.94 1.03
CA PHE A 64 0.51 5.98 1.88
C PHE A 64 0.30 5.47 3.32
N CYS A 65 -0.33 4.31 3.48
CA CYS A 65 -0.54 3.69 4.79
C CYS A 65 0.78 3.36 5.48
N SER A 66 1.76 2.81 4.78
CA SER A 66 3.08 2.53 5.35
C SER A 66 3.79 3.80 5.80
N GLY A 67 3.82 4.84 4.96
CA GLY A 67 4.43 6.13 5.31
C GLY A 67 3.76 6.79 6.50
N LEU A 68 2.42 6.82 6.51
CA LEU A 68 1.63 7.35 7.63
C LEU A 68 1.85 6.54 8.91
N GLY A 69 1.84 5.21 8.81
CA GLY A 69 2.06 4.30 9.93
C GLY A 69 3.44 4.47 10.57
N ILE A 70 4.50 4.64 9.76
CA ILE A 70 5.84 4.96 10.25
C ILE A 70 5.83 6.32 10.98
N ALA A 71 5.30 7.37 10.35
CA ALA A 71 5.30 8.71 10.93
C ALA A 71 4.55 8.76 12.27
N LEU A 72 3.38 8.11 12.35
CA LEU A 72 2.59 8.02 13.59
C LEU A 72 3.28 7.18 14.66
N SER A 73 3.93 6.08 14.28
CA SER A 73 4.67 5.23 15.23
C SER A 73 5.86 5.96 15.83
N VAL A 74 6.69 6.61 15.00
CA VAL A 74 7.84 7.40 15.45
C VAL A 74 7.39 8.60 16.28
N GLY A 75 6.41 9.36 15.79
CA GLY A 75 5.85 10.50 16.53
C GLY A 75 5.23 10.09 17.86
N GLY A 76 4.50 8.97 17.88
CA GLY A 76 3.92 8.39 19.08
C GLY A 76 4.97 7.91 20.09
N PHE A 77 6.06 7.32 19.61
CA PHE A 77 7.20 6.93 20.46
C PHE A 77 7.86 8.15 21.10
N ILE A 78 8.17 9.19 20.33
CA ILE A 78 8.79 10.42 20.84
C ILE A 78 7.90 11.09 21.87
N VAL A 79 6.61 11.28 21.57
CA VAL A 79 5.68 11.96 22.49
C VAL A 79 5.35 11.10 23.71
N GLY A 80 5.27 9.77 23.58
CA GLY A 80 4.90 8.88 24.68
C GLY A 80 6.06 8.54 25.63
N PHE A 81 7.30 8.47 25.12
CA PHE A 81 8.45 8.01 25.89
C PHE A 81 9.51 9.09 26.13
N ILE A 82 9.75 9.98 25.17
CA ILE A 82 10.83 10.97 25.24
C ILE A 82 10.33 12.29 25.85
N LYS A 83 9.19 12.81 25.35
CA LYS A 83 8.49 13.96 25.95
C LYS A 83 7.40 13.47 26.90
N LYS A 84 7.82 12.80 27.96
CA LYS A 84 6.91 12.41 29.03
C LYS A 84 6.55 13.69 29.79
N ASP A 85 5.41 14.29 29.44
CA ASP A 85 4.75 15.30 30.29
C ASP A 85 4.47 14.68 31.68
#